data_AF-A0A8H7L6H5-F1
#
_entry.id   AF-A0A8H7L6H5-F1
#
_cell.length_a   1.000
_cell.length_b   1.000
_cell.length_c   1.000
_cell.angle_alpha   90.00
_cell.angle_beta   90.00
_cell.angle_gamma   90.00
#
_symmetry.space_group_name_H-M   'P 1'
#
loop_
_entity.id
_entity.type
_entity.pdbx_description
1 polymer ?
#
loop_
_entity_poly.entity_id
_entity_poly.type
_entity_poly.pdbx_seq_one_letter_code
_entity_poly.pdbx_strand_id
1 'polypeptide(L)'
;MNQSHADDLASDGPLEFGDDDLDSIATGGANSRAVLGRRGREGSAQPGSAREKVRIREFATDKCAEYELSAADAKDIVRDSQLTTHELLVIILCKVAHSATRNQEDGLVAYFKTNSFKDKVSTKLKTMLLDPGISSYKNGFLGRVMRHLRLNAGPVYGIPLEIRELVASSMFASMVSKVLTTFRSTIKTKLANHWEARSDIYTLVRDLSPSASMEPSEELWCRWAWVHYMYADFLQVIKKPGAKYRDKDFWDWLDLQLEERRSKCSDVADDEERAAKFNGVFERALAKHKKQFKPKVKPSAGRPLAWQKAVAAAVAEMHSYTQEELLENPAGVDQEEHESDLDEQERDQEQEQEQPELTEPQQSTAI
;
A
#
# COMPACT_ATOMS: atom_id res chain seq x y z
N MET A 1 15.39 50.87 8.93
CA MET A 1 13.93 51.04 8.89
C MET A 1 13.31 49.81 8.24
N ASN A 2 12.92 48.84 9.06
CA ASN A 2 11.67 48.08 8.96
C ASN A 2 11.68 46.92 9.97
N GLN A 3 10.59 46.87 10.73
CA GLN A 3 10.25 45.92 11.79
C GLN A 3 9.59 44.67 11.23
N SER A 4 9.74 43.54 11.93
CA SER A 4 8.76 42.44 12.18
C SER A 4 9.58 41.27 12.78
N HIS A 5 9.53 40.89 14.06
CA HIS A 5 8.44 40.63 15.01
C HIS A 5 7.68 39.33 14.70
N ALA A 6 8.08 38.25 15.38
CA ALA A 6 7.25 37.15 15.89
C ALA A 6 8.12 36.19 16.73
N ASP A 7 8.30 36.52 18.00
CA ASP A 7 8.56 35.58 19.10
C ASP A 7 7.24 35.50 19.89
N ASP A 8 6.76 34.28 20.18
CA ASP A 8 5.82 33.92 21.26
C ASP A 8 5.28 32.50 20.97
N LEU A 9 5.03 31.57 21.89
CA LEU A 9 5.27 31.43 23.33
C LEU A 9 4.99 29.94 23.64
N ALA A 10 5.96 29.26 24.26
CA ALA A 10 5.70 28.09 25.07
C ALA A 10 5.40 28.57 26.49
N SER A 11 4.30 28.13 27.11
CA SER A 11 4.09 28.30 28.54
C SER A 11 3.34 27.09 29.09
N ASP A 12 4.17 26.21 29.66
CA ASP A 12 3.83 25.14 30.56
C ASP A 12 3.57 25.75 31.95
N GLY A 13 2.54 25.28 32.65
CA GLY A 13 2.13 25.88 33.92
C GLY A 13 1.11 25.01 34.67
N PRO A 14 1.46 24.48 35.86
CA PRO A 14 0.68 23.49 36.59
C PRO A 14 -0.37 24.15 37.51
N LEU A 15 -1.46 23.44 37.78
CA LEU A 15 -2.40 23.80 38.84
C LEU A 15 -2.24 22.85 40.03
N GLU A 16 -1.48 23.33 41.01
CA GLU A 16 -1.56 22.94 42.41
C GLU A 16 -2.90 23.39 43.01
N PHE A 17 -3.56 22.52 43.77
CA PHE A 17 -4.45 22.93 44.86
C PHE A 17 -4.34 21.91 46.00
N GLY A 18 -3.52 22.28 46.99
CA GLY A 18 -3.96 22.52 48.37
C GLY A 18 -4.57 21.37 49.16
N ASP A 19 -3.74 20.85 50.06
CA ASP A 19 -4.12 20.14 51.28
C ASP A 19 -5.14 20.93 52.13
N ASP A 20 -6.06 20.21 52.78
CA ASP A 20 -6.53 20.61 54.11
C ASP A 20 -6.89 19.35 54.92
N ASP A 21 -6.20 19.25 56.05
CA ASP A 21 -6.27 18.25 57.09
C ASP A 21 -7.69 18.05 57.66
N LEU A 22 -7.97 16.86 58.18
CA LEU A 22 -8.39 16.63 59.57
C LEU A 22 -8.80 15.17 59.78
N ASP A 23 -7.83 14.38 60.28
CA ASP A 23 -8.08 13.13 60.97
C ASP A 23 -7.77 13.32 62.46
N SER A 24 -8.46 12.55 63.32
CA SER A 24 -8.32 12.40 64.78
C SER A 24 -9.34 13.15 65.65
N ILE A 25 -10.31 12.39 66.17
CA ILE A 25 -10.36 12.01 67.60
C ILE A 25 -11.29 10.80 67.73
N ALA A 26 -10.73 9.69 68.20
CA ALA A 26 -11.48 8.62 68.85
C ALA A 26 -11.51 8.91 70.36
N THR A 27 -12.70 8.86 70.99
CA THR A 27 -13.00 8.01 72.17
C THR A 27 -14.27 8.46 72.91
N GLY A 28 -15.15 7.47 73.17
CA GLY A 28 -15.81 7.30 74.48
C GLY A 28 -17.12 8.04 74.75
N GLY A 29 -18.23 7.30 74.85
CA GLY A 29 -19.44 7.79 75.52
C GLY A 29 -20.65 6.87 75.38
N ALA A 30 -21.01 6.18 76.45
CA ALA A 30 -22.05 5.16 76.52
C ALA A 30 -23.50 5.69 76.52
N ASN A 31 -24.42 4.73 76.32
CA ASN A 31 -25.87 4.72 76.61
C ASN A 31 -26.82 5.35 75.58
N SER A 32 -27.59 4.50 74.88
CA SER A 32 -28.93 4.12 75.36
C SER A 32 -29.63 3.11 74.46
N ARG A 33 -30.31 2.22 75.15
CA ARG A 33 -31.09 1.04 74.74
C ARG A 33 -32.46 1.46 74.20
N ALA A 34 -32.82 1.08 72.97
CA ALA A 34 -34.21 0.74 72.60
C ALA A 34 -34.28 0.16 71.16
N VAL A 35 -34.65 -1.12 71.01
CA VAL A 35 -35.96 -1.58 70.53
C VAL A 35 -36.01 -1.81 69.00
N LEU A 36 -35.99 -3.11 68.67
CA LEU A 36 -36.74 -3.81 67.60
C LEU A 36 -37.10 -3.02 66.34
N GLY A 37 -36.48 -3.40 65.22
CA GLY A 37 -36.89 -2.92 63.91
C GLY A 37 -36.17 -3.57 62.74
N ARG A 38 -36.05 -4.91 62.74
CA ARG A 38 -35.65 -5.68 61.55
C ARG A 38 -36.79 -5.61 60.52
N ARG A 39 -36.90 -4.49 59.80
CA ARG A 39 -37.57 -4.43 58.50
C ARG A 39 -36.49 -4.39 57.45
N GLY A 40 -36.35 -5.52 56.74
CA GLY A 40 -35.68 -5.56 55.45
C GLY A 40 -36.34 -4.52 54.56
N ARG A 41 -35.73 -3.34 54.51
CA ARG A 41 -36.04 -2.35 53.50
C ARG A 41 -35.27 -2.81 52.28
N GLU A 42 -35.91 -3.68 51.50
CA GLU A 42 -35.67 -3.78 50.07
C GLU A 42 -36.03 -2.41 49.50
N GLY A 43 -35.15 -1.43 49.72
CA GLY A 43 -35.16 -0.20 48.97
C GLY A 43 -34.76 -0.61 47.57
N SER A 44 -35.77 -0.79 46.70
CA SER A 44 -35.60 -0.67 45.27
C SER A 44 -34.82 0.61 45.04
N ALA A 45 -33.51 0.49 44.82
CA ALA A 45 -32.65 1.61 44.54
C ALA A 45 -33.29 2.33 43.34
N GLN A 46 -33.51 3.64 43.46
CA GLN A 46 -33.98 4.40 42.32
C GLN A 46 -32.95 4.23 41.21
N PRO A 47 -33.38 3.93 39.96
CA PRO A 47 -32.48 3.77 38.84
C PRO A 47 -31.57 5.00 38.72
N GLY A 48 -30.26 4.77 38.85
CA GLY A 48 -29.23 5.82 38.78
C GLY A 48 -28.71 6.34 40.13
N SER A 49 -29.14 5.76 41.26
CA SER A 49 -28.62 6.16 42.59
C SER A 49 -27.13 5.86 42.75
N ALA A 50 -26.40 6.65 43.56
CA ALA A 50 -24.97 6.45 43.80
C ALA A 50 -24.65 5.03 44.31
N ARG A 51 -25.54 4.44 45.11
CA ARG A 51 -25.40 3.08 45.64
C ARG A 51 -25.55 1.99 44.58
N GLU A 52 -26.39 2.22 43.57
CA GLU A 52 -26.53 1.32 42.42
C GLU A 52 -25.32 1.37 41.51
N LYS A 53 -24.80 2.59 41.25
CA LYS A 53 -23.57 2.80 40.47
C LYS A 53 -22.36 2.07 41.07
N VAL A 54 -22.19 2.13 42.40
CA VAL A 54 -21.15 1.38 43.12
C VAL A 54 -21.35 -0.13 42.96
N ARG A 55 -22.58 -0.64 43.15
CA ARG A 55 -22.88 -2.07 43.00
C ARG A 55 -22.59 -2.58 41.58
N ILE A 56 -22.97 -1.81 40.56
CA ILE A 56 -22.70 -2.17 39.16
C ILE A 56 -21.20 -2.19 38.87
N ARG A 57 -20.43 -1.27 39.46
CA ARG A 57 -18.97 -1.22 39.32
C ARG A 57 -18.29 -2.45 39.95
N GLU A 58 -18.68 -2.80 41.17
CA GLU A 58 -18.18 -3.99 41.87
C GLU A 58 -18.52 -5.26 41.08
N PHE A 59 -19.78 -5.39 40.65
CA PHE A 59 -20.22 -6.50 39.82
C PHE A 59 -19.43 -6.61 38.50
N ALA A 60 -19.19 -5.50 37.82
CA ALA A 60 -18.38 -5.48 36.60
C ALA A 60 -16.92 -5.89 36.88
N THR A 61 -16.35 -5.44 38.00
CA THR A 61 -14.96 -5.75 38.39
C THR A 61 -14.79 -7.24 38.71
N ASP A 62 -15.71 -7.79 39.50
CA ASP A 62 -15.74 -9.22 39.84
C ASP A 62 -15.85 -10.08 38.58
N LYS A 63 -16.71 -9.69 37.63
CA LYS A 63 -16.84 -10.40 36.35
C LYS A 63 -15.62 -10.26 35.46
N CYS A 64 -14.98 -9.10 35.40
CA CYS A 64 -13.73 -8.96 34.64
C CYS A 64 -12.61 -9.85 35.19
N ALA A 65 -12.53 -10.00 36.52
CA ALA A 65 -11.58 -10.90 37.18
C ALA A 65 -11.92 -12.38 36.93
N GLU A 66 -13.20 -12.76 36.99
CA GLU A 66 -13.67 -14.12 36.73
C GLU A 66 -13.37 -14.60 35.29
N TYR A 67 -13.44 -13.69 34.31
CA TYR A 67 -13.14 -13.99 32.90
C TYR A 67 -11.68 -13.70 32.50
N GLU A 68 -10.80 -13.42 33.47
CA GLU A 68 -9.37 -13.18 33.25
C GLU A 68 -9.09 -12.11 32.17
N LEU A 69 -9.89 -11.05 32.15
CA LEU A 69 -9.73 -9.97 31.17
C LEU A 69 -8.45 -9.17 31.43
N SER A 70 -7.89 -8.60 30.36
CA SER A 70 -6.72 -7.73 30.48
C SER A 70 -7.03 -6.51 31.35
N ALA A 71 -6.01 -5.96 32.02
CA ALA A 71 -6.19 -4.78 32.87
C ALA A 71 -6.75 -3.57 32.10
N ALA A 72 -6.45 -3.46 30.81
CA ALA A 72 -6.98 -2.42 29.93
C ALA A 72 -8.48 -2.65 29.65
N ASP A 73 -8.87 -3.87 29.27
CA ASP A 73 -10.26 -4.21 28.98
C ASP A 73 -11.15 -4.11 30.22
N ALA A 74 -10.64 -4.58 31.37
CA ALA A 74 -11.33 -4.49 32.65
C ALA A 74 -11.60 -3.02 33.04
N LYS A 75 -10.63 -2.13 32.84
CA LYS A 75 -10.79 -0.69 33.11
C LYS A 75 -11.86 -0.07 32.22
N ASP A 76 -11.89 -0.43 30.94
CA ASP A 76 -12.89 0.07 29.99
C ASP A 76 -14.29 -0.45 30.30
N ILE A 77 -14.45 -1.73 30.64
CA ILE A 77 -15.74 -2.33 31.01
C ILE A 77 -16.28 -1.70 32.29
N VAL A 78 -15.42 -1.52 33.30
CA VAL A 78 -15.80 -0.89 34.57
C VAL A 78 -16.21 0.57 34.36
N ARG A 79 -15.53 1.31 33.47
CA ARG A 79 -15.94 2.67 33.05
C ARG A 79 -17.28 2.66 32.33
N ASP A 80 -17.42 1.83 31.31
CA ASP A 80 -18.61 1.77 30.45
C ASP A 80 -19.85 1.27 31.22
N SER A 81 -19.68 0.51 32.30
CA SER A 81 -20.75 0.05 33.20
C SER A 81 -21.52 1.18 33.90
N GLN A 82 -20.95 2.38 33.96
CA GLN A 82 -21.55 3.54 34.65
C GLN A 82 -22.47 4.37 33.74
N LEU A 83 -22.54 4.01 32.46
CA LEU A 83 -23.34 4.69 31.45
C LEU A 83 -24.80 4.26 31.48
N THR A 84 -25.67 5.08 30.89
CA THR A 84 -27.06 4.66 30.66
C THR A 84 -27.11 3.52 29.63
N THR A 85 -28.18 2.73 29.65
CA THR A 85 -28.36 1.63 28.69
C THR A 85 -28.29 2.09 27.23
N HIS A 86 -28.82 3.29 26.91
CA HIS A 86 -28.75 3.84 25.56
C HIS A 86 -27.32 4.18 25.14
N GLU A 87 -26.54 4.82 26.01
CA GLU A 87 -25.13 5.15 25.76
C GLU A 87 -24.29 3.88 25.61
N LEU A 88 -24.51 2.88 26.47
CA LEU A 88 -23.82 1.59 26.38
C LEU A 88 -24.16 0.87 25.07
N LEU A 89 -25.41 0.89 24.61
CA LEU A 89 -25.80 0.30 23.34
C LEU A 89 -25.11 0.98 22.16
N VAL A 90 -24.99 2.31 22.17
CA VAL A 90 -24.24 3.06 21.14
C VAL A 90 -22.77 2.64 21.14
N ILE A 91 -22.12 2.55 22.31
CA ILE A 91 -20.73 2.11 22.41
C ILE A 91 -20.55 0.68 21.90
N ILE A 92 -21.45 -0.24 22.26
CA ILE A 92 -21.41 -1.62 21.77
C ILE A 92 -21.53 -1.64 20.24
N LEU A 93 -22.48 -0.91 19.65
CA LEU A 93 -22.63 -0.83 18.19
C LEU A 93 -21.36 -0.28 17.52
N CYS A 94 -20.75 0.76 18.08
CA CYS A 94 -19.48 1.29 17.59
C CYS A 94 -18.34 0.27 17.69
N LYS A 95 -18.19 -0.43 18.83
CA LYS A 95 -17.15 -1.45 19.04
C LYS A 95 -17.34 -2.65 18.10
N VAL A 96 -18.58 -3.11 17.91
CA VAL A 96 -18.91 -4.21 16.98
C VAL A 96 -18.63 -3.79 15.53
N ALA A 97 -19.05 -2.59 15.12
CA ALA A 97 -18.76 -2.09 13.78
C ALA A 97 -17.25 -1.94 13.54
N HIS A 98 -16.52 -1.37 14.51
CA HIS A 98 -15.06 -1.23 14.43
C HIS A 98 -14.34 -2.59 14.37
N SER A 99 -14.75 -3.55 15.20
CA SER A 99 -14.20 -4.91 15.16
C SER A 99 -14.49 -5.61 13.83
N ALA A 100 -15.68 -5.42 13.25
CA ALA A 100 -16.00 -5.96 11.94
C ALA A 100 -15.08 -5.40 10.85
N THR A 101 -14.84 -4.08 10.83
CA THR A 101 -13.89 -3.45 9.91
C THR A 101 -12.47 -3.98 10.11
N ARG A 102 -12.00 -4.06 11.36
CA ARG A 102 -10.66 -4.57 11.67
C ARG A 102 -10.48 -6.03 11.22
N ASN A 103 -11.48 -6.88 11.43
CA ASN A 103 -11.44 -8.27 10.98
C ASN A 103 -11.38 -8.37 9.44
N GLN A 104 -12.04 -7.46 8.71
CA GLN A 104 -11.94 -7.39 7.25
C GLN A 104 -10.55 -6.94 6.79
N GLU A 105 -9.97 -5.94 7.45
CA GLU A 105 -8.61 -5.47 7.20
C GLU A 105 -7.56 -6.57 7.47
N ASP A 106 -7.66 -7.26 8.60
CA ASP A 106 -6.79 -8.39 8.93
C ASP A 106 -6.91 -9.51 7.88
N GLY A 107 -8.14 -9.77 7.39
CA GLY A 107 -8.40 -10.69 6.28
C GLY A 107 -7.73 -10.27 4.98
N LEU A 108 -7.75 -8.98 4.62
CA LEU A 108 -7.03 -8.44 3.47
C LEU A 108 -5.52 -8.60 3.60
N VAL A 109 -4.97 -8.23 4.77
CA VAL A 109 -3.54 -8.36 5.05
C VAL A 109 -3.08 -9.81 4.94
N ALA A 110 -3.88 -10.76 5.44
CA ALA A 110 -3.62 -12.18 5.27
C ALA A 110 -3.67 -12.59 3.79
N TYR A 111 -4.67 -12.13 3.04
CA TYR A 111 -4.82 -12.41 1.61
C TYR A 111 -3.61 -11.94 0.78
N PHE A 112 -3.09 -10.74 1.03
CA PHE A 112 -1.93 -10.20 0.30
C PHE A 112 -0.65 -11.03 0.46
N LYS A 113 -0.55 -11.79 1.56
CA LYS A 113 0.59 -12.70 1.80
C LYS A 113 0.44 -14.04 1.06
N THR A 114 -0.75 -14.37 0.57
CA THR A 114 -1.01 -15.66 -0.11
C THR A 114 -0.39 -15.71 -1.50
N ASN A 115 -0.09 -16.93 -1.96
CA ASN A 115 0.33 -17.17 -3.35
C ASN A 115 -0.78 -16.83 -4.35
N SER A 116 -2.05 -16.92 -3.95
CA SER A 116 -3.15 -16.53 -4.84
C SER A 116 -3.06 -15.07 -5.23
N PHE A 117 -2.77 -14.16 -4.28
CA PHE A 117 -2.55 -12.76 -4.60
C PHE A 117 -1.29 -12.55 -5.45
N LYS A 118 -0.17 -13.16 -5.05
CA LYS A 118 1.11 -13.02 -5.77
C LYS A 118 1.01 -13.50 -7.23
N ASP A 119 0.50 -14.70 -7.45
CA ASP A 119 0.49 -15.34 -8.77
C ASP A 119 -0.62 -14.81 -9.67
N LYS A 120 -1.81 -14.53 -9.12
CA LYS A 120 -2.97 -14.17 -9.94
C LYS A 120 -3.20 -12.67 -10.04
N VAL A 121 -2.79 -11.89 -9.04
CA VAL A 121 -2.92 -10.43 -9.07
C VAL A 121 -1.57 -9.80 -9.38
N SER A 122 -0.58 -9.93 -8.50
CA SER A 122 0.70 -9.23 -8.63
C SER A 122 1.42 -9.55 -9.95
N THR A 123 1.57 -10.82 -10.32
CA THR A 123 2.22 -11.21 -11.59
C THR A 123 1.48 -10.64 -12.82
N LYS A 124 0.14 -10.61 -12.80
CA LYS A 124 -0.63 -9.99 -13.89
C LYS A 124 -0.40 -8.49 -13.96
N LEU A 125 -0.42 -7.79 -12.82
CA LEU A 125 -0.14 -6.35 -12.76
C LEU A 125 1.26 -6.02 -13.30
N LYS A 126 2.26 -6.79 -12.90
CA LYS A 126 3.63 -6.67 -13.42
C LYS A 126 3.67 -6.90 -14.93
N THR A 127 2.99 -7.93 -15.42
CA THR A 127 2.93 -8.22 -16.86
C THR A 127 2.20 -7.11 -17.63
N MET A 128 1.12 -6.56 -17.08
CA MET A 128 0.39 -5.42 -17.67
C MET A 128 1.31 -4.21 -17.83
N LEU A 129 2.14 -3.92 -16.83
CA LEU A 129 3.11 -2.82 -16.90
C LEU A 129 4.20 -3.04 -17.97
N LEU A 130 4.49 -4.28 -18.33
CA LEU A 130 5.42 -4.58 -19.43
C LEU A 130 4.78 -4.54 -20.80
N ASP A 131 3.45 -4.61 -20.89
CA ASP A 131 2.73 -4.74 -22.14
C ASP A 131 3.03 -3.56 -23.10
N PRO A 132 3.37 -3.81 -24.37
CA PRO A 132 3.73 -2.74 -25.30
C PRO A 132 2.57 -1.78 -25.61
N GLY A 133 1.33 -2.21 -25.38
CA GLY A 133 0.11 -1.47 -25.62
C GLY A 133 -0.26 -0.51 -24.49
N ILE A 134 0.43 -0.47 -23.34
CA ILE A 134 0.04 0.49 -22.30
C ILE A 134 0.22 1.95 -22.75
N SER A 135 -0.77 2.78 -22.40
CA SER A 135 -0.74 4.19 -22.72
C SER A 135 0.17 5.00 -21.78
N SER A 136 0.31 4.57 -20.54
CA SER A 136 1.17 5.20 -19.53
C SER A 136 1.62 4.16 -18.51
N TYR A 137 2.78 4.39 -17.92
CA TYR A 137 3.39 3.56 -16.89
C TYR A 137 3.01 4.01 -15.46
N LYS A 138 2.70 5.30 -15.27
CA LYS A 138 2.34 5.87 -13.97
C LYS A 138 0.99 6.58 -14.03
N ASN A 139 0.88 7.60 -14.87
CA ASN A 139 -0.25 8.53 -14.88
C ASN A 139 -1.56 7.84 -15.25
N GLY A 140 -2.50 7.77 -14.29
CA GLY A 140 -3.81 7.15 -14.47
C GLY A 140 -3.79 5.62 -14.62
N PHE A 141 -2.62 4.98 -14.52
CA PHE A 141 -2.51 3.52 -14.66
C PHE A 141 -3.15 2.79 -13.48
N LEU A 142 -2.88 3.23 -12.25
CA LEU A 142 -3.49 2.68 -11.04
C LEU A 142 -5.02 2.73 -11.09
N GLY A 143 -5.61 3.87 -11.49
CA GLY A 143 -7.07 4.01 -11.60
C GLY A 143 -7.68 3.01 -12.56
N ARG A 144 -7.10 2.87 -13.76
CA ARG A 144 -7.55 1.89 -14.77
C ARG A 144 -7.42 0.45 -14.29
N VAL A 145 -6.31 0.12 -13.65
CA VAL A 145 -6.07 -1.19 -13.04
C VAL A 145 -7.11 -1.48 -11.95
N MET A 146 -7.37 -0.54 -11.05
CA MET A 146 -8.34 -0.71 -9.96
C MET A 146 -9.76 -0.89 -10.50
N ARG A 147 -10.15 -0.15 -11.53
CA ARG A 147 -11.44 -0.35 -12.22
C ARG A 147 -11.52 -1.76 -12.82
N HIS A 148 -10.50 -2.18 -13.58
CA HIS A 148 -10.47 -3.51 -14.19
C HIS A 148 -10.50 -4.62 -13.13
N LEU A 149 -9.77 -4.48 -12.01
CA LEU A 149 -9.78 -5.43 -10.89
C LEU A 149 -11.17 -5.60 -10.28
N ARG A 150 -11.93 -4.51 -10.12
CA ARG A 150 -13.28 -4.55 -9.55
C ARG A 150 -14.25 -5.28 -10.47
N LEU A 151 -14.22 -4.96 -11.77
CA LEU A 151 -15.08 -5.58 -12.77
C LEU A 151 -14.77 -7.08 -12.95
N ASN A 152 -13.50 -7.45 -12.79
CA ASN A 152 -13.01 -8.78 -13.16
C ASN A 152 -12.43 -9.61 -11.99
N ALA A 153 -12.76 -9.24 -10.74
CA ALA A 153 -12.15 -9.79 -9.52
C ALA A 153 -12.18 -11.33 -9.47
N GLY A 154 -13.33 -11.94 -9.73
CA GLY A 154 -13.49 -13.39 -9.75
C GLY A 154 -12.94 -14.05 -11.02
N PRO A 155 -13.49 -13.74 -12.20
CA PRO A 155 -13.20 -14.49 -13.44
C PRO A 155 -11.75 -14.40 -13.91
N VAL A 156 -11.12 -13.23 -13.80
CA VAL A 156 -9.78 -12.99 -14.36
C VAL A 156 -8.69 -13.14 -13.32
N TYR A 157 -8.93 -12.62 -12.11
CA TYR A 157 -7.94 -12.57 -11.05
C TYR A 157 -8.11 -13.67 -9.99
N GLY A 158 -9.23 -14.41 -10.02
CA GLY A 158 -9.46 -15.49 -9.07
C GLY A 158 -9.49 -15.02 -7.62
N ILE A 159 -9.94 -13.79 -7.36
CA ILE A 159 -10.06 -13.22 -6.02
C ILE A 159 -11.20 -13.96 -5.26
N PRO A 160 -10.93 -14.48 -4.05
CA PRO A 160 -11.93 -15.16 -3.21
C PRO A 160 -13.14 -14.29 -2.94
N LEU A 161 -14.33 -14.89 -2.83
CA LEU A 161 -15.61 -14.17 -2.72
C LEU A 161 -15.61 -13.20 -1.54
N GLU A 162 -15.01 -13.62 -0.43
CA GLU A 162 -14.91 -12.89 0.85
C GLU A 162 -14.09 -11.60 0.73
N ILE A 163 -13.22 -11.52 -0.29
CA ILE A 163 -12.34 -10.37 -0.53
C ILE A 163 -12.89 -9.46 -1.64
N ARG A 164 -13.82 -9.93 -2.47
CA ARG A 164 -14.27 -9.19 -3.67
C ARG A 164 -14.87 -7.82 -3.34
N GLU A 165 -15.68 -7.73 -2.30
CA GLU A 165 -16.28 -6.46 -1.85
C GLU A 165 -15.20 -5.48 -1.36
N LEU A 166 -14.10 -6.02 -0.83
CA LEU A 166 -12.98 -5.25 -0.30
C LEU A 166 -12.00 -4.76 -1.38
N VAL A 167 -12.14 -5.18 -2.64
CA VAL A 167 -11.33 -4.67 -3.78
C VAL A 167 -11.57 -3.17 -4.01
N ALA A 168 -12.73 -2.65 -3.60
CA ALA A 168 -13.01 -1.22 -3.66
C ALA A 168 -12.36 -0.39 -2.53
N SER A 169 -11.82 -1.04 -1.49
CA SER A 169 -11.23 -0.35 -0.34
C SER A 169 -9.95 0.43 -0.69
N SER A 170 -9.66 1.48 0.09
CA SER A 170 -8.40 2.22 0.03
C SER A 170 -7.21 1.32 0.35
N MET A 171 -7.34 0.38 1.29
CA MET A 171 -6.28 -0.57 1.64
C MET A 171 -5.89 -1.46 0.45
N PHE A 172 -6.86 -1.98 -0.31
CA PHE A 172 -6.56 -2.75 -1.51
C PHE A 172 -5.90 -1.90 -2.58
N ALA A 173 -6.39 -0.67 -2.80
CA ALA A 173 -5.78 0.27 -3.74
C ALA A 173 -4.33 0.62 -3.36
N SER A 174 -4.06 0.84 -2.07
CA SER A 174 -2.71 1.08 -1.54
C SER A 174 -1.78 -0.11 -1.79
N MET A 175 -2.25 -1.34 -1.58
CA MET A 175 -1.45 -2.53 -1.87
C MET A 175 -1.14 -2.69 -3.37
N VAL A 176 -2.12 -2.44 -4.24
CA VAL A 176 -1.92 -2.46 -5.70
C VAL A 176 -0.94 -1.37 -6.11
N SER A 177 -1.08 -0.15 -5.59
CA SER A 177 -0.15 0.95 -5.81
C SER A 177 1.27 0.56 -5.41
N LYS A 178 1.45 -0.01 -4.20
CA LYS A 178 2.75 -0.50 -3.73
C LYS A 178 3.36 -1.51 -4.69
N VAL A 179 2.59 -2.51 -5.16
CA VAL A 179 3.06 -3.50 -6.14
C VAL A 179 3.55 -2.83 -7.44
N LEU A 180 2.80 -1.85 -7.95
CA LEU A 180 3.14 -1.14 -9.18
C LEU A 180 4.37 -0.24 -9.01
N THR A 181 4.47 0.49 -7.90
CA THR A 181 5.61 1.36 -7.58
C THR A 181 6.88 0.56 -7.36
N THR A 182 6.84 -0.50 -6.54
CA THR A 182 8.00 -1.39 -6.35
C THR A 182 8.46 -1.97 -7.67
N PHE A 183 7.54 -2.48 -8.51
CA PHE A 183 7.95 -3.08 -9.78
C PHE A 183 8.51 -2.05 -10.77
N ARG A 184 7.98 -0.81 -10.78
CA ARG A 184 8.56 0.30 -11.52
C ARG A 184 9.98 0.63 -11.07
N SER A 185 10.23 0.71 -9.76
CA SER A 185 11.59 0.89 -9.25
C SER A 185 12.51 -0.24 -9.72
N THR A 186 12.09 -1.50 -9.56
CA THR A 186 12.85 -2.67 -10.05
C THR A 186 13.17 -2.57 -11.55
N ILE A 187 12.20 -2.19 -12.39
CA ILE A 187 12.43 -2.00 -13.83
C ILE A 187 13.50 -0.93 -14.05
N LYS A 188 13.38 0.22 -13.39
CA LYS A 188 14.32 1.33 -13.56
C LYS A 188 15.74 0.93 -13.16
N THR A 189 15.90 0.22 -12.04
CA THR A 189 17.19 -0.36 -11.61
C THR A 189 17.75 -1.32 -12.67
N LYS A 190 16.91 -2.20 -13.24
CA LYS A 190 17.33 -3.11 -14.32
C LYS A 190 17.72 -2.35 -15.60
N LEU A 191 17.01 -1.28 -15.96
CA LEU A 191 17.41 -0.41 -17.07
C LEU A 191 18.78 0.22 -16.84
N ALA A 192 19.06 0.69 -15.62
CA ALA A 192 20.35 1.25 -15.25
C ALA A 192 21.49 0.21 -15.39
N ASN A 193 21.30 -0.95 -14.77
CA ASN A 193 22.29 -2.02 -14.77
C ASN A 193 22.60 -2.53 -16.19
N HIS A 194 21.55 -2.75 -17.00
CA HIS A 194 21.72 -3.21 -18.38
C HIS A 194 22.30 -2.15 -19.31
N TRP A 195 22.09 -0.86 -19.03
CA TRP A 195 22.72 0.23 -19.78
C TRP A 195 24.23 0.24 -19.54
N GLU A 196 24.65 0.17 -18.26
CA GLU A 196 26.05 0.15 -17.85
C GLU A 196 26.76 -1.11 -18.36
N ALA A 197 26.14 -2.28 -18.18
CA ALA A 197 26.66 -3.56 -18.65
C ALA A 197 26.63 -3.71 -20.19
N ARG A 198 26.08 -2.72 -20.91
CA ARG A 198 25.90 -2.74 -22.38
C ARG A 198 25.21 -4.01 -22.88
N SER A 199 24.19 -4.45 -22.14
CA SER A 199 23.45 -5.67 -22.45
C SER A 199 22.58 -5.51 -23.70
N ASP A 200 22.41 -6.59 -24.44
CA ASP A 200 21.47 -6.62 -25.57
C ASP A 200 20.00 -6.63 -25.08
N ILE A 201 19.10 -6.21 -25.96
CA ILE A 201 17.67 -6.08 -25.64
C ILE A 201 17.00 -7.39 -25.21
N TYR A 202 17.45 -8.53 -25.71
CA TYR A 202 16.85 -9.82 -25.38
C TYR A 202 17.17 -10.22 -23.95
N THR A 203 18.41 -9.97 -23.52
CA THR A 203 18.84 -10.16 -22.14
C THR A 203 18.05 -9.25 -21.20
N LEU A 204 17.93 -7.96 -21.53
CA LEU A 204 17.15 -7.01 -20.73
C LEU A 204 15.68 -7.44 -20.59
N VAL A 205 14.96 -7.70 -21.70
CA VAL A 205 13.52 -8.02 -21.63
C VAL A 205 13.28 -9.34 -20.89
N ARG A 206 14.19 -10.32 -21.02
CA ARG A 206 14.12 -11.56 -20.25
C ARG A 206 14.27 -11.29 -18.75
N ASP A 207 15.18 -10.41 -18.35
CA ASP A 207 15.35 -10.05 -16.94
C ASP A 207 14.16 -9.22 -16.40
N LEU A 208 13.54 -8.38 -17.22
CA LEU A 208 12.32 -7.65 -16.82
C LEU A 208 11.11 -8.58 -16.60
N SER A 209 11.08 -9.74 -17.26
CA SER A 209 9.90 -10.61 -17.29
C SER A 209 9.57 -11.19 -15.90
N PRO A 210 8.35 -10.99 -15.37
CA PRO A 210 7.98 -11.46 -14.03
C PRO A 210 7.76 -12.98 -13.97
N SER A 211 7.68 -13.66 -15.11
CA SER A 211 7.54 -15.11 -15.21
C SER A 211 8.54 -15.65 -16.22
N ALA A 212 9.23 -16.73 -15.86
CA ALA A 212 10.13 -17.46 -16.76
C ALA A 212 9.40 -18.07 -17.98
N SER A 213 8.08 -18.25 -17.89
CA SER A 213 7.23 -18.75 -18.99
C SER A 213 6.74 -17.66 -19.94
N MET A 214 7.05 -16.39 -19.66
CA MET A 214 6.66 -15.28 -20.51
C MET A 214 7.47 -15.33 -21.81
N GLU A 215 6.76 -15.42 -22.93
CA GLU A 215 7.36 -15.40 -24.27
C GLU A 215 7.33 -13.96 -24.82
N PRO A 216 8.48 -13.28 -24.97
CA PRO A 216 8.53 -11.91 -25.50
C PRO A 216 8.10 -11.85 -26.97
N SER A 217 7.17 -10.93 -27.28
CA SER A 217 6.84 -10.58 -28.66
C SER A 217 7.85 -9.59 -29.24
N GLU A 218 7.83 -9.41 -30.56
CA GLU A 218 8.67 -8.38 -31.20
C GLU A 218 8.27 -6.97 -30.78
N GLU A 219 6.98 -6.70 -30.63
CA GLU A 219 6.45 -5.43 -30.12
C GLU A 219 6.97 -5.11 -28.72
N LEU A 220 7.08 -6.13 -27.85
CA LEU A 220 7.66 -5.98 -26.52
C LEU A 220 9.12 -5.54 -26.60
N TRP A 221 9.93 -6.20 -27.45
CA TRP A 221 11.32 -5.79 -27.67
C TRP A 221 11.43 -4.37 -28.25
N CYS A 222 10.55 -4.02 -29.20
CA CYS A 222 10.46 -2.67 -29.76
C CYS A 222 10.22 -1.63 -28.67
N ARG A 223 9.21 -1.84 -27.82
CA ARG A 223 8.85 -0.93 -26.75
C ARG A 223 9.98 -0.76 -25.74
N TRP A 224 10.54 -1.87 -25.25
CA TRP A 224 11.57 -1.82 -24.21
C TRP A 224 12.93 -1.34 -24.73
N ALA A 225 13.25 -1.52 -26.01
CA ALA A 225 14.41 -0.87 -26.62
C ALA A 225 14.27 0.65 -26.61
N TRP A 226 13.07 1.16 -26.89
CA TRP A 226 12.78 2.59 -26.80
C TRP A 226 12.84 3.09 -25.36
N VAL A 227 12.21 2.40 -24.40
CA VAL A 227 12.26 2.79 -22.97
C VAL A 227 13.71 2.83 -22.46
N HIS A 228 14.55 1.87 -22.84
CA HIS A 228 15.96 1.84 -22.43
C HIS A 228 16.75 3.04 -22.99
N TYR A 229 16.46 3.48 -24.23
CA TYR A 229 17.02 4.73 -24.75
C TYR A 229 16.47 5.97 -24.04
N MET A 230 15.16 6.00 -23.74
CA MET A 230 14.54 7.10 -23.00
C MET A 230 15.15 7.24 -21.60
N TYR A 231 15.48 6.13 -20.93
CA TYR A 231 16.23 6.16 -19.68
C TYR A 231 17.59 6.83 -19.84
N ALA A 232 18.37 6.47 -20.87
CA ALA A 232 19.66 7.10 -21.14
C ALA A 232 19.54 8.61 -21.45
N ASP A 233 18.52 9.00 -22.20
CA ASP A 233 18.22 10.41 -22.49
C ASP A 233 17.80 11.16 -21.22
N PHE A 234 17.02 10.54 -20.35
CA PHE A 234 16.59 11.10 -19.07
C PHE A 234 17.78 11.41 -18.15
N LEU A 235 18.78 10.52 -18.09
CA LEU A 235 20.01 10.78 -17.34
C LEU A 235 20.75 12.04 -17.82
N GLN A 236 20.61 12.40 -19.10
CA GLN A 236 21.17 13.65 -19.62
C GLN A 236 20.28 14.85 -19.30
N VAL A 237 18.95 14.67 -19.23
CA VAL A 237 18.00 15.72 -18.84
C VAL A 237 18.25 16.18 -17.40
N ILE A 238 18.39 15.24 -16.47
CA ILE A 238 18.57 15.57 -15.04
C ILE A 238 19.96 16.13 -14.70
N LYS A 239 20.96 15.90 -15.56
CA LYS A 239 22.33 16.45 -15.39
C LYS A 239 22.46 17.91 -15.83
N LYS A 240 21.47 18.48 -16.51
CA LYS A 240 21.53 19.87 -16.98
C LYS A 240 21.41 20.84 -15.79
N PRO A 241 22.17 21.95 -15.77
CA PRO A 241 21.97 23.00 -14.79
C PRO A 241 20.52 23.52 -14.82
N GLY A 242 19.86 23.55 -13.67
CA GLY A 242 18.45 23.96 -13.56
C GLY A 242 17.45 22.91 -14.08
N ALA A 243 17.82 21.61 -14.08
CA ALA A 243 16.92 20.54 -14.49
C ALA A 243 15.59 20.58 -13.73
N LYS A 244 14.48 20.53 -14.48
CA LYS A 244 13.11 20.47 -13.95
C LYS A 244 12.81 19.13 -13.26
N TYR A 245 13.45 18.06 -13.73
CA TYR A 245 13.18 16.69 -13.30
C TYR A 245 14.31 16.19 -12.40
N ARG A 246 13.94 15.36 -11.41
CA ARG A 246 14.84 14.59 -10.55
C ARG A 246 14.77 13.11 -10.94
N ASP A 247 15.69 12.32 -10.42
CA ASP A 247 15.78 10.89 -10.75
C ASP A 247 14.45 10.12 -10.52
N LYS A 248 13.72 10.43 -9.44
CA LYS A 248 12.40 9.84 -9.14
C LYS A 248 11.30 10.19 -10.17
N ASP A 249 11.48 11.24 -10.95
CA ASP A 249 10.47 11.72 -11.91
C ASP A 249 10.57 11.01 -13.28
N PHE A 250 11.36 9.93 -13.39
CA PHE A 250 11.57 9.20 -14.65
C PHE A 250 10.27 8.72 -15.29
N TRP A 251 9.38 8.10 -14.51
CA TRP A 251 8.13 7.55 -15.02
C TRP A 251 7.16 8.63 -15.47
N ASP A 252 7.08 9.75 -14.74
CA ASP A 252 6.30 10.92 -15.15
C ASP A 252 6.81 11.51 -16.46
N TRP A 253 8.13 11.65 -16.57
CA TRP A 253 8.76 12.15 -17.80
C TRP A 253 8.55 11.20 -18.97
N LEU A 254 8.67 9.88 -18.77
CA LEU A 254 8.45 8.87 -19.80
C LEU A 254 6.99 8.89 -20.31
N ASP A 255 6.03 9.06 -19.41
CA ASP A 255 4.61 9.19 -19.76
C ASP A 255 4.34 10.44 -20.61
N LEU A 256 4.98 11.57 -20.28
CA LEU A 256 4.92 12.78 -21.11
C LEU A 256 5.51 12.53 -22.50
N GLN A 257 6.63 11.80 -22.61
CA GLN A 257 7.21 11.44 -23.90
C GLN A 257 6.27 10.55 -24.72
N LEU A 258 5.56 9.60 -24.10
CA LEU A 258 4.57 8.79 -24.79
C LEU A 258 3.37 9.60 -25.27
N GLU A 259 2.88 10.50 -24.43
CA GLU A 259 1.75 11.34 -24.77
C GLU A 259 2.09 12.26 -25.95
N GLU A 260 3.26 12.91 -25.90
CA GLU A 260 3.75 13.74 -27.02
C GLU A 260 3.82 12.95 -28.34
N ARG A 261 4.17 11.66 -28.28
CA ARG A 261 4.22 10.78 -29.46
C ARG A 261 2.83 10.44 -29.99
N ARG A 262 1.86 10.20 -29.11
CA ARG A 262 0.46 10.01 -29.50
C ARG A 262 -0.09 11.26 -30.17
N SER A 263 0.13 12.44 -29.58
CA SER A 263 -0.32 13.71 -30.14
C SER A 263 0.28 13.99 -31.51
N LYS A 264 1.53 13.58 -31.78
CA LYS A 264 2.14 13.70 -33.13
C LYS A 264 1.50 12.80 -34.21
N CYS A 265 0.66 11.86 -33.78
CA CYS A 265 -0.03 10.92 -34.65
C CYS A 265 -1.56 11.15 -34.65
N SER A 266 -2.10 12.11 -33.88
CA SER A 266 -3.55 12.34 -33.78
C SER A 266 -4.19 12.76 -35.09
N ASP A 267 -3.43 13.46 -35.94
CA ASP A 267 -3.94 14.04 -37.19
C ASP A 267 -4.04 13.01 -38.33
N VAL A 268 -3.59 11.78 -38.11
CA VAL A 268 -3.68 10.68 -39.08
C VAL A 268 -5.05 10.04 -38.96
N ALA A 269 -5.87 10.19 -40.02
CA ALA A 269 -7.26 9.72 -40.04
C ALA A 269 -7.38 8.19 -40.15
N ASP A 270 -6.43 7.55 -40.83
CA ASP A 270 -6.40 6.09 -40.98
C ASP A 270 -5.77 5.43 -39.76
N ASP A 271 -6.50 4.48 -39.15
CA ASP A 271 -6.10 3.84 -37.90
C ASP A 271 -4.85 2.96 -38.07
N GLU A 272 -4.71 2.28 -39.22
CA GLU A 272 -3.55 1.44 -39.52
C GLU A 272 -2.29 2.28 -39.75
N GLU A 273 -2.41 3.35 -40.55
CA GLU A 273 -1.32 4.29 -40.79
C GLU A 273 -0.92 5.00 -39.49
N ARG A 274 -1.89 5.39 -38.66
CA ARG A 274 -1.64 5.99 -37.35
C ARG A 274 -0.88 5.03 -36.44
N ALA A 275 -1.31 3.77 -36.37
CA ALA A 275 -0.64 2.73 -35.59
C ALA A 275 0.78 2.47 -36.12
N ALA A 276 0.96 2.35 -37.44
CA ALA A 276 2.27 2.16 -38.06
C ALA A 276 3.22 3.34 -37.80
N LYS A 277 2.72 4.58 -37.88
CA LYS A 277 3.49 5.80 -37.60
C LYS A 277 3.92 5.85 -36.13
N PHE A 278 3.00 5.53 -35.21
CA PHE A 278 3.27 5.47 -33.78
C PHE A 278 4.28 4.36 -33.47
N ASN A 279 4.08 3.15 -33.98
CA ASN A 279 4.93 1.98 -33.71
C ASN A 279 6.30 2.05 -34.38
N GLY A 280 6.41 2.71 -35.54
CA GLY A 280 7.67 2.82 -36.27
C GLY A 280 8.79 3.49 -35.47
N VAL A 281 8.48 4.31 -34.45
CA VAL A 281 9.52 4.86 -33.55
C VAL A 281 10.16 3.76 -32.69
N PHE A 282 9.37 2.80 -32.23
CA PHE A 282 9.82 1.69 -31.39
C PHE A 282 10.61 0.68 -32.22
N GLU A 283 10.19 0.40 -33.45
CA GLU A 283 10.94 -0.44 -34.39
C GLU A 283 12.32 0.14 -34.72
N ARG A 284 12.39 1.46 -34.99
CA ARG A 284 13.66 2.16 -35.20
C ARG A 284 14.54 2.11 -33.95
N ALA A 285 13.96 2.23 -32.76
CA ALA A 285 14.69 2.09 -31.51
C ALA A 285 15.28 0.68 -31.37
N LEU A 286 14.52 -0.37 -31.67
CA LEU A 286 15.03 -1.75 -31.66
C LEU A 286 16.16 -1.97 -32.67
N ALA A 287 16.00 -1.46 -33.90
CA ALA A 287 17.02 -1.56 -34.92
C ALA A 287 18.32 -0.85 -34.51
N LYS A 288 18.21 0.32 -33.87
CA LYS A 288 19.36 1.06 -33.30
C LYS A 288 19.98 0.28 -32.14
N HIS A 289 19.17 -0.27 -31.23
CA HIS A 289 19.61 -1.03 -30.07
C HIS A 289 20.43 -2.25 -30.49
N LYS A 290 19.92 -3.05 -31.43
CA LYS A 290 20.62 -4.22 -32.00
C LYS A 290 21.96 -3.87 -32.65
N LYS A 291 22.11 -2.66 -33.20
CA LYS A 291 23.39 -2.19 -33.76
C LYS A 291 24.38 -1.78 -32.68
N GLN A 292 23.90 -1.12 -31.62
CA GLN A 292 24.73 -0.61 -30.53
C GLN A 292 25.12 -1.70 -29.52
N PHE A 293 24.20 -2.60 -29.20
CA PHE A 293 24.33 -3.70 -28.26
C PHE A 293 24.08 -5.01 -29.00
N LYS A 294 25.13 -5.52 -29.65
CA LYS A 294 25.01 -6.68 -30.55
C LYS A 294 24.59 -7.92 -29.76
N PRO A 295 23.44 -8.55 -30.10
CA PRO A 295 22.99 -9.76 -29.42
C PRO A 295 23.90 -10.94 -29.77
N LYS A 296 24.28 -11.72 -28.76
CA LYS A 296 25.07 -12.96 -28.96
C LYS A 296 24.23 -14.05 -29.62
N VAL A 297 22.95 -14.14 -29.23
CA VAL A 297 21.97 -15.07 -29.75
C VAL A 297 20.67 -14.30 -29.95
N LYS A 298 20.07 -14.42 -31.14
CA LYS A 298 18.72 -13.90 -31.38
C LYS A 298 17.72 -14.99 -30.99
N PRO A 299 16.92 -14.82 -29.92
CA PRO A 299 15.82 -15.73 -29.65
C PRO A 299 14.77 -15.60 -30.76
N SER A 300 14.06 -16.69 -31.02
CA SER A 300 12.85 -16.64 -31.84
C SER A 300 11.81 -15.79 -31.12
N ALA A 301 11.07 -14.96 -31.85
CA ALA A 301 9.90 -14.31 -31.27
C ALA A 301 8.92 -15.43 -30.89
N GLY A 302 8.61 -15.53 -29.60
CA GLY A 302 7.69 -16.53 -29.11
C GLY A 302 6.26 -16.17 -29.51
N ARG A 303 5.39 -17.18 -29.66
CA ARG A 303 3.96 -16.95 -29.79
C ARG A 303 3.40 -16.66 -28.39
N PRO A 304 2.74 -15.51 -28.15
CA PRO A 304 2.18 -15.22 -26.84
C PRO A 304 1.25 -16.34 -26.37
N LEU A 305 1.48 -16.80 -25.14
CA LEU A 305 0.64 -17.81 -24.49
C LEU A 305 -0.77 -17.26 -24.23
N ALA A 306 -1.74 -18.14 -24.01
CA ALA A 306 -3.13 -17.76 -23.79
C ALA A 306 -3.28 -16.74 -22.65
N TRP A 307 -2.54 -16.91 -21.56
CA TRP A 307 -2.56 -15.98 -20.43
C TRP A 307 -1.94 -14.61 -20.76
N GLN A 308 -0.91 -14.55 -21.63
CA GLN A 308 -0.33 -13.27 -22.09
C GLN A 308 -1.32 -12.52 -22.98
N LYS A 309 -2.03 -13.23 -23.87
CA LYS A 309 -3.10 -12.65 -24.68
C LYS A 309 -4.23 -12.08 -23.82
N ALA A 310 -4.59 -12.78 -22.73
CA ALA A 310 -5.58 -12.28 -21.78
C ALA A 310 -5.10 -11.01 -21.06
N VAL A 311 -3.80 -10.90 -20.75
CA VAL A 311 -3.22 -9.67 -20.19
C VAL A 311 -3.27 -8.52 -21.21
N ALA A 312 -2.87 -8.76 -22.46
CA ALA A 312 -2.93 -7.75 -23.52
C ALA A 312 -4.39 -7.30 -23.79
N ALA A 313 -5.35 -8.22 -23.77
CA ALA A 313 -6.77 -7.90 -23.90
C ALA A 313 -7.26 -7.02 -22.73
N ALA A 314 -6.86 -7.34 -21.49
CA ALA A 314 -7.16 -6.50 -20.33
C ALA A 314 -6.53 -5.10 -20.45
N VAL A 315 -5.31 -4.98 -20.99
CA VAL A 315 -4.68 -3.68 -21.27
C VAL A 315 -5.47 -2.88 -22.30
N ALA A 316 -5.92 -3.52 -23.37
CA ALA A 316 -6.77 -2.88 -24.38
C ALA A 316 -8.13 -2.45 -23.80
N GLU A 317 -8.77 -3.30 -22.99
CA GLU A 317 -10.02 -2.99 -22.29
C GLU A 317 -9.85 -1.77 -21.37
N MET A 318 -8.75 -1.70 -20.61
CA MET A 318 -8.44 -0.57 -19.73
C MET A 318 -8.36 0.78 -20.44
N HIS A 319 -8.13 0.81 -21.76
CA HIS A 319 -8.11 2.06 -22.54
C HIS A 319 -9.51 2.54 -22.90
N SER A 320 -10.52 1.67 -22.83
CA SER A 320 -11.90 2.04 -23.11
C SER A 320 -12.61 2.74 -21.95
N TYR A 321 -12.01 2.71 -20.75
CA TYR A 321 -12.60 3.33 -19.56
C TYR A 321 -12.60 4.85 -19.66
N THR A 322 -13.75 5.46 -19.39
CA THR A 322 -13.89 6.92 -19.43
C THR A 322 -13.33 7.57 -18.17
N GLN A 323 -13.07 8.89 -18.20
CA GLN A 323 -12.57 9.59 -17.02
C GLN A 323 -13.62 9.63 -15.89
N GLU A 324 -14.89 9.77 -16.23
CA GLU A 324 -16.02 9.73 -15.29
C GLU A 324 -16.05 8.40 -14.54
N GLU A 325 -15.89 7.31 -15.29
CA GLU A 325 -15.80 5.95 -14.80
C GLU A 325 -14.60 5.68 -13.86
N LEU A 326 -13.52 6.45 -13.99
CA LEU A 326 -12.36 6.40 -13.10
C LEU A 326 -12.53 7.26 -11.84
N LEU A 327 -13.40 8.28 -11.91
CA LEU A 327 -13.69 9.23 -10.83
C LEU A 327 -14.79 8.76 -9.87
N GLU A 328 -15.60 7.77 -10.23
CA GLU A 328 -16.58 7.10 -9.33
C GLU A 328 -15.92 6.32 -8.17
N ASN A 329 -14.68 6.66 -7.82
CA ASN A 329 -13.87 5.97 -6.84
C ASN A 329 -14.03 6.62 -5.45
N PRO A 330 -14.71 6.00 -4.48
CA PRO A 330 -14.93 6.57 -3.14
C PRO A 330 -13.68 6.54 -2.25
N ALA A 331 -12.64 5.79 -2.64
CA ALA A 331 -11.36 5.79 -1.96
C ALA A 331 -10.48 6.88 -2.56
N GLY A 332 -10.33 7.99 -1.83
CA GLY A 332 -9.39 9.07 -2.15
C GLY A 332 -8.06 8.48 -2.59
N VAL A 333 -7.71 8.72 -3.85
CA VAL A 333 -6.42 8.37 -4.42
C VAL A 333 -5.43 9.38 -3.83
N ASP A 334 -5.03 9.13 -2.58
CA ASP A 334 -3.88 9.81 -2.00
C ASP A 334 -2.69 9.54 -2.93
N GLN A 335 -2.04 10.64 -3.31
CA GLN A 335 -1.03 10.72 -4.34
C GLN A 335 0.09 9.71 -4.08
N GLU A 336 0.60 9.08 -5.14
CA GLU A 336 1.78 8.20 -5.11
C GLU A 336 3.06 8.98 -4.73
N GLU A 337 3.14 9.54 -3.52
CA GLU A 337 4.30 10.32 -3.05
C GLU A 337 5.34 9.48 -2.28
N HIS A 338 5.06 8.21 -1.95
CA HIS A 338 5.97 7.32 -1.22
C HIS A 338 6.93 6.50 -2.12
N GLU A 339 7.59 7.13 -3.08
CA GLU A 339 8.68 6.48 -3.84
C GLU A 339 10.06 6.73 -3.17
N SER A 340 10.21 7.75 -2.31
CA SER A 340 11.50 8.07 -1.67
C SER A 340 11.96 7.09 -0.59
N ASP A 341 11.03 6.46 0.12
CA ASP A 341 11.37 5.71 1.34
C ASP A 341 11.70 4.23 1.05
N LEU A 342 11.35 3.74 -0.14
CA LEU A 342 11.64 2.36 -0.57
C LEU A 342 13.08 2.20 -1.07
N ASP A 343 13.66 3.24 -1.68
CA ASP A 343 15.04 3.22 -2.18
C ASP A 343 16.10 3.20 -1.06
N GLU A 344 15.76 3.63 0.16
CA GLU A 344 16.61 3.46 1.35
C GLU A 344 16.47 2.05 1.96
N GLN A 345 15.26 1.50 2.05
CA GLN A 345 15.04 0.17 2.64
C GLN A 345 15.61 -1.01 1.82
N GLU A 346 15.64 -0.94 0.49
CA GLU A 346 16.25 -2.00 -0.33
C GLU A 346 17.79 -2.00 -0.24
N ARG A 347 18.44 -0.83 -0.06
CA ARG A 347 19.91 -0.76 0.15
C ARG A 347 20.35 -1.39 1.47
N ASP A 348 19.53 -1.27 2.51
CA ASP A 348 19.84 -1.84 3.82
C ASP A 348 19.69 -3.37 3.84
N GLN A 349 18.76 -3.94 3.06
CA GLN A 349 18.60 -5.40 2.96
C GLN A 349 19.67 -6.09 2.11
N GLU A 350 20.20 -5.41 1.07
CA GLU A 350 21.31 -5.97 0.28
C GLU A 350 22.64 -5.95 1.05
N GLN A 351 22.85 -4.99 1.95
CA GLN A 351 24.07 -4.94 2.80
C GLN A 351 24.10 -6.03 3.90
N GLU A 352 22.94 -6.51 4.37
CA GLU A 352 22.91 -7.61 5.35
C GLU A 352 23.19 -9.00 4.76
N GLN A 353 23.02 -9.19 3.44
CA GLN A 353 23.28 -10.49 2.80
C GLN A 353 24.73 -10.69 2.32
N GLU A 354 25.55 -9.63 2.27
CA GLU A 354 26.94 -9.70 1.80
C GLU A 354 28.00 -9.81 2.91
N GLN A 355 27.64 -10.15 4.16
CA GLN A 355 28.67 -10.50 5.15
C GLN A 355 29.30 -11.87 4.83
N PRO A 356 30.60 -11.95 4.53
CA PRO A 356 31.26 -13.23 4.30
C PRO A 356 31.43 -13.98 5.62
N GLU A 357 30.94 -15.22 5.64
CA GLU A 357 31.13 -16.20 6.71
C GLU A 357 32.65 -16.44 6.89
N LEU A 358 33.21 -15.87 7.96
CA LEU A 358 34.61 -16.07 8.37
C LEU A 358 34.79 -17.51 8.85
N THR A 359 35.19 -18.41 7.96
CA THR A 359 35.68 -19.75 8.31
C THR A 359 36.97 -19.64 9.14
N GLU A 360 36.91 -20.11 10.38
CA GLU A 360 38.07 -20.26 11.27
C GLU A 360 39.06 -21.33 10.77
N PRO A 361 40.38 -21.13 10.91
CA PRO A 361 41.37 -22.14 10.58
C PRO A 361 41.51 -23.18 11.70
N GLN A 362 41.32 -24.45 11.36
CA GLN A 362 41.62 -25.59 12.24
C GLN A 362 43.11 -25.62 12.60
N GLN A 363 43.41 -25.52 13.89
CA GLN A 363 44.74 -25.75 14.43
C GLN A 363 45.06 -27.25 14.45
N SER A 364 46.06 -27.62 13.64
CA SER A 364 46.71 -28.93 13.67
C SER A 364 47.55 -29.06 14.94
N THR A 365 47.20 -30.01 15.81
CA THR A 365 48.07 -30.47 16.90
C THR A 365 48.63 -31.83 16.54
N ALA A 366 49.94 -31.87 16.40
CA ALA A 366 50.74 -33.08 16.29
C ALA A 366 50.95 -33.70 17.68
N ILE A 367 50.69 -35.01 17.81
CA ILE A 367 51.49 -35.98 18.58
C ILE A 367 51.50 -37.29 17.80
#